data_AF-A0A3D0CB09-F1
#
_entry.id   AF-A0A3D0CB09-F1
#
_cell.length_a   1.000
_cell.length_b   1.000
_cell.length_c   1.000
_cell.angle_alpha   90.00
_cell.angle_beta   90.00
_cell.angle_gamma   90.00
#
_symmetry.space_group_name_H-M   'P 1'
#
loop_
_entity.id
_entity.type
_entity.pdbx_description
1 polymer ?
#
loop_
_entity_poly.entity_id
_entity_poly.type
_entity_poly.pdbx_seq_one_letter_code
_entity_poly.pdbx_strand_id
1 'polypeptide(L)'
;MIVMIAISEVEQKTSPCLAITDKRLWVMFSVLILAWAVVYQDALRAMEAIWSTSDTFAHGYFILPISLWLVWREKENFLQSSVQPGWLALPLLVASLFVWLFAYSADINVLGQLSAVTSLVLLIWLVIGNKLAWRYKFPLIYLFFAVPMGENLIPLLQDVTAWFTVFFLKLNGIPVYVDGLYIQIPTGMFEVAVACSGIRYLIASVAVGTLFSYLTYNKTYKKILFVLFALTLPIVANGIRAYGIVAIAYYSDMKYATGADHLVYGWLFFGVVIMLMFWVGGFFADKVQATKRSDKEMLGAEAQMKFSKYALLPLLSLPLLLLTFFVLNSIPSVNLNEDNMTAEGTSSWGIHFEDAYEKAYQRNEQGVEVFQAIYGNKQSKGELIVWQNVTHDYDRWTIVAKKKLVLNDKPVMLVHLRTIDGRPRSYLYQYKVGDFYTVSENKAKLMQAWNSLSRQSDFSEMRAISLAGVSDLSKVESDLTQAFNQHEFKGEDE
;
A
#
# COMPACT_ATOMS: atom_id res chain seq x y z
N MET A 1 -3.20 -49.33 -70.46
CA MET A 1 -2.86 -47.91 -70.35
C MET A 1 -3.57 -47.37 -69.12
N ILE A 2 -2.87 -47.43 -67.99
CA ILE A 2 -3.33 -47.01 -66.66
C ILE A 2 -2.95 -45.55 -66.53
N VAL A 3 -3.92 -44.64 -66.33
CA VAL A 3 -3.64 -43.38 -65.63
C VAL A 3 -4.85 -43.04 -64.75
N MET A 4 -4.67 -43.39 -63.48
CA MET A 4 -5.43 -42.95 -62.33
C MET A 4 -5.02 -41.50 -62.06
N ILE A 5 -5.92 -40.52 -62.19
CA ILE A 5 -5.64 -39.13 -61.81
C ILE A 5 -6.11 -38.95 -60.37
N ALA A 6 -5.11 -38.80 -59.51
CA ALA A 6 -5.23 -38.62 -58.09
C ALA A 6 -5.95 -37.31 -57.75
N ILE A 7 -6.84 -37.42 -56.77
CA ILE A 7 -7.43 -36.35 -55.99
C ILE A 7 -6.28 -35.61 -55.29
N SER A 8 -6.02 -34.36 -55.63
CA SER A 8 -5.13 -33.52 -54.83
C SER A 8 -5.91 -33.04 -53.61
N GLU A 9 -5.74 -33.74 -52.49
CA GLU A 9 -6.03 -33.21 -51.16
C GLU A 9 -5.26 -31.89 -50.99
N VAL A 10 -6.01 -30.80 -50.85
CA VAL A 10 -5.48 -29.55 -50.32
C VAL A 10 -5.14 -29.83 -48.86
N GLU A 11 -3.88 -30.14 -48.58
CA GLU A 11 -3.33 -30.13 -47.22
C GLU A 11 -3.55 -28.73 -46.61
N GLN A 12 -4.61 -28.58 -45.82
CA GLN A 12 -4.76 -27.50 -44.86
C GLN A 12 -3.63 -27.62 -43.83
N LYS A 13 -2.50 -27.00 -44.12
CA LYS A 13 -1.40 -26.81 -43.18
C LYS A 13 -1.79 -25.75 -42.15
N THR A 14 -2.70 -26.10 -41.23
CA THR A 14 -3.05 -25.29 -40.07
C THR A 14 -1.82 -25.12 -39.19
N SER A 15 -1.24 -23.92 -39.18
CA SER A 15 -0.21 -23.57 -38.19
C SER A 15 -0.85 -23.52 -36.79
N PRO A 16 -0.15 -23.95 -35.73
CA PRO A 16 -0.78 -24.25 -34.45
C PRO A 16 -0.92 -22.96 -33.66
N CYS A 17 -2.08 -22.31 -33.72
CA CYS A 17 -2.52 -21.49 -32.61
C CYS A 17 -2.78 -22.44 -31.43
N LEU A 18 -2.08 -22.25 -30.31
CA LEU A 18 -2.24 -23.12 -29.15
C LEU A 18 -3.64 -22.91 -28.58
N ALA A 19 -4.45 -23.97 -28.57
CA ALA A 19 -5.76 -23.93 -27.93
C ALA A 19 -5.57 -23.73 -26.42
N ILE A 20 -6.51 -23.05 -25.76
CA ILE A 20 -6.53 -22.91 -24.30
C ILE A 20 -6.55 -24.28 -23.60
N THR A 21 -7.04 -25.31 -24.27
CA THR A 21 -7.12 -26.69 -23.76
C THR A 21 -5.82 -27.49 -23.91
N ASP A 22 -4.75 -26.94 -24.49
CA ASP A 22 -3.48 -27.65 -24.65
C ASP A 22 -2.79 -27.87 -23.30
N LYS A 23 -2.48 -29.14 -22.97
CA LYS A 23 -1.76 -29.53 -21.74
C LYS A 23 -0.44 -28.78 -21.56
N ARG A 24 0.27 -28.47 -22.64
CA ARG A 24 1.56 -27.75 -22.59
C ARG A 24 1.39 -26.34 -22.05
N LEU A 25 0.29 -25.66 -22.42
CA LEU A 25 -0.06 -24.34 -21.90
C LEU A 25 -0.26 -24.38 -20.39
N TRP A 26 -1.04 -25.36 -19.92
CA TRP A 26 -1.34 -25.52 -18.51
C TRP A 26 -0.11 -25.85 -17.68
N VAL A 27 0.76 -26.75 -18.17
CA VAL A 27 2.03 -27.06 -17.49
C VAL A 27 2.91 -25.80 -17.40
N MET A 28 3.08 -25.08 -18.50
CA MET A 28 3.87 -23.86 -18.55
C MET A 28 3.31 -22.78 -17.62
N PHE A 29 2.00 -22.56 -17.65
CA PHE A 29 1.33 -21.59 -16.78
C PHE A 29 1.49 -21.98 -15.30
N SER A 30 1.29 -23.25 -14.95
CA SER A 30 1.48 -23.74 -13.58
C SER A 30 2.92 -23.55 -13.09
N VAL A 31 3.93 -23.79 -13.94
CA VAL A 31 5.34 -23.54 -13.58
C VAL A 31 5.59 -22.05 -13.35
N LEU A 32 5.04 -21.17 -14.17
CA LEU A 32 5.19 -19.72 -13.99
C LEU A 32 4.48 -19.20 -12.73
N ILE A 33 3.28 -19.71 -12.44
CA ILE A 33 2.55 -19.36 -11.23
C ILE A 33 3.30 -19.87 -9.98
N LEU A 34 3.88 -21.07 -10.03
CA LEU A 34 4.69 -21.58 -8.94
C LEU A 34 5.95 -20.73 -8.72
N ALA A 35 6.68 -20.42 -9.81
CA ALA A 35 7.86 -19.56 -9.73
C ALA A 35 7.51 -18.15 -9.21
N TRP A 36 6.39 -17.58 -9.65
CA TRP A 36 5.87 -16.32 -9.14
C TRP A 36 5.54 -16.39 -7.65
N ALA A 37 4.85 -17.45 -7.20
CA ALA A 37 4.51 -17.62 -5.79
C ALA A 37 5.76 -17.75 -4.90
N VAL A 38 6.81 -18.39 -5.39
CA VAL A 38 8.11 -18.48 -4.70
C VAL A 38 8.82 -17.13 -4.64
N VAL A 39 8.87 -16.38 -5.76
CA VAL A 39 9.51 -15.05 -5.81
C VAL A 39 8.81 -14.04 -4.89
N TYR A 40 7.48 -14.11 -4.80
CA TYR A 40 6.66 -13.17 -4.03
C TYR A 40 6.17 -13.74 -2.69
N GLN A 41 6.75 -14.84 -2.19
CA GLN A 41 6.26 -15.52 -1.00
C GLN A 41 6.09 -14.59 0.22
N ASP A 42 7.01 -13.64 0.42
CA ASP A 42 6.99 -12.74 1.58
C ASP A 42 5.88 -11.69 1.43
N ALA A 43 5.72 -11.14 0.23
CA ALA A 43 4.62 -10.22 -0.08
C ALA A 43 3.25 -10.91 0.06
N LEU A 44 3.14 -12.18 -0.37
CA LEU A 44 1.91 -12.96 -0.27
C LEU A 44 1.56 -13.30 1.18
N ARG A 45 2.55 -13.70 2.00
CA ARG A 45 2.35 -13.93 3.44
C ARG A 45 2.00 -12.64 4.18
N ALA A 46 2.67 -11.53 3.88
CA ALA A 46 2.33 -10.22 4.46
C ALA A 46 0.92 -9.78 4.09
N MET A 47 0.49 -10.02 2.85
CA MET A 47 -0.86 -9.72 2.40
C MET A 47 -1.91 -10.59 3.11
N GLU A 48 -1.64 -11.88 3.26
CA GLU A 48 -2.50 -12.82 4.01
C GLU A 48 -2.61 -12.45 5.49
N ALA A 49 -1.50 -12.09 6.13
CA ALA A 49 -1.48 -11.63 7.51
C ALA A 49 -2.36 -10.39 7.72
N ILE A 50 -2.36 -9.45 6.76
CA ILE A 50 -3.24 -8.28 6.83
C ILE A 50 -4.71 -8.69 6.60
N TRP A 51 -5.00 -9.57 5.66
CA TRP A 51 -6.38 -10.02 5.42
C TRP A 51 -6.99 -10.77 6.62
N SER A 52 -6.18 -11.54 7.35
CA SER A 52 -6.63 -12.32 8.50
C SER A 52 -6.77 -11.50 9.79
N THR A 53 -5.97 -10.45 9.96
CA THR A 53 -5.96 -9.62 11.18
C THR A 53 -6.74 -8.31 11.03
N SER A 54 -6.85 -7.78 9.81
CA SER A 54 -7.50 -6.49 9.54
C SER A 54 -8.86 -6.66 8.91
N ASP A 55 -9.86 -6.34 9.72
CA ASP A 55 -11.27 -6.20 9.35
C ASP A 55 -11.51 -5.27 8.14
N THR A 56 -10.60 -4.33 7.89
CA THR A 56 -10.59 -3.40 6.74
C THR A 56 -10.33 -4.12 5.42
N PHE A 57 -9.44 -5.11 5.42
CA PHE A 57 -8.90 -5.74 4.21
C PHE A 57 -9.37 -7.19 4.01
N ALA A 58 -10.17 -7.74 4.91
CA ALA A 58 -10.73 -9.10 4.81
C ALA A 58 -11.45 -9.40 3.47
N HIS A 59 -11.96 -8.37 2.77
CA HIS A 59 -12.55 -8.52 1.45
C HIS A 59 -11.58 -9.09 0.39
N GLY A 60 -10.27 -8.98 0.61
CA GLY A 60 -9.21 -9.48 -0.27
C GLY A 60 -9.35 -10.97 -0.61
N TYR A 61 -9.81 -11.79 0.35
CA TYR A 61 -10.07 -13.23 0.12
C TYR A 61 -11.09 -13.50 -0.98
N PHE A 62 -12.03 -12.58 -1.24
CA PHE A 62 -13.06 -12.77 -2.26
C PHE A 62 -12.62 -12.31 -3.65
N ILE A 63 -11.56 -11.51 -3.77
CA ILE A 63 -11.16 -10.88 -5.03
C ILE A 63 -10.72 -11.91 -6.07
N LEU A 64 -9.87 -12.88 -5.67
CA LEU A 64 -9.43 -13.94 -6.58
C LEU A 64 -10.58 -14.86 -7.02
N PRO A 65 -11.43 -15.41 -6.11
CA PRO A 65 -12.62 -16.17 -6.51
C PRO A 65 -13.57 -15.41 -7.45
N ILE A 66 -13.82 -14.12 -7.19
CA ILE A 66 -14.66 -13.29 -8.06
C ILE A 66 -14.02 -13.14 -9.45
N SER A 67 -12.71 -12.90 -9.51
CA SER A 67 -11.98 -12.76 -10.78
C SER A 67 -12.06 -14.04 -11.61
N LEU A 68 -11.90 -15.20 -10.97
CA LEU A 68 -12.05 -16.51 -11.62
C LEU A 68 -13.49 -16.75 -12.08
N TRP A 69 -14.48 -16.41 -11.25
CA TRP A 69 -15.90 -16.51 -11.60
C TRP A 69 -16.26 -15.65 -12.82
N LEU A 70 -15.72 -14.42 -12.91
CA LEU A 70 -15.96 -13.54 -14.05
C LEU A 70 -15.44 -14.14 -15.37
N VAL A 71 -14.27 -14.80 -15.33
CA VAL A 71 -13.74 -15.53 -16.51
C VAL A 71 -14.59 -16.76 -16.81
N TRP A 72 -14.98 -17.53 -15.78
CA TRP A 72 -15.83 -18.71 -15.92
C TRP A 72 -17.21 -18.40 -16.51
N ARG A 73 -17.76 -17.21 -16.22
CA ARG A 73 -19.03 -16.74 -16.80
C ARG A 73 -19.00 -16.65 -18.33
N GLU A 74 -17.83 -16.42 -18.91
CA GLU A 74 -17.61 -16.39 -20.37
C GLU A 74 -16.88 -17.64 -20.87
N LYS A 75 -16.99 -18.78 -20.16
CA LYS A 75 -16.23 -20.01 -20.46
C LYS A 75 -16.34 -20.49 -21.91
N GLU A 76 -17.49 -20.32 -22.57
CA GLU A 76 -17.68 -20.79 -23.94
C GLU A 76 -16.81 -19.98 -24.91
N ASN A 77 -16.83 -18.66 -24.78
CA ASN A 77 -15.96 -17.75 -25.53
C ASN A 77 -14.49 -17.97 -25.18
N PHE A 78 -14.19 -18.22 -23.91
CA PHE A 78 -12.83 -18.52 -23.45
C PHE A 78 -12.31 -19.81 -24.09
N LEU A 79 -13.04 -20.92 -24.01
CA LEU A 79 -12.61 -22.22 -24.53
C LEU A 79 -12.48 -22.26 -26.05
N GLN A 80 -13.26 -21.45 -26.77
CA GLN A 80 -13.16 -21.29 -28.24
C GLN A 80 -12.03 -20.36 -28.68
N SER A 81 -11.41 -19.63 -27.76
CA SER A 81 -10.34 -18.69 -28.09
C SER A 81 -8.99 -19.38 -28.26
N SER A 82 -8.18 -18.86 -29.18
CA SER A 82 -6.77 -19.25 -29.33
C SER A 82 -5.84 -18.30 -28.58
N VAL A 83 -4.83 -18.85 -27.93
CA VAL A 83 -3.80 -18.07 -27.23
C VAL A 83 -2.80 -17.49 -28.22
N GLN A 84 -2.46 -16.20 -28.07
CA GLN A 84 -1.48 -15.49 -28.91
C GLN A 84 -0.47 -14.73 -28.04
N PRO A 85 0.58 -15.39 -27.50
CA PRO A 85 1.53 -14.76 -26.59
C PRO A 85 2.11 -13.47 -27.18
N GLY A 86 2.14 -12.40 -26.38
CA GLY A 86 2.52 -11.06 -26.83
C GLY A 86 3.73 -10.51 -26.08
N TRP A 87 4.61 -9.78 -26.77
CA TRP A 87 5.82 -9.19 -26.17
C TRP A 87 5.54 -7.96 -25.30
N LEU A 88 4.36 -7.35 -25.44
CA LEU A 88 4.08 -6.02 -24.87
C LEU A 88 4.10 -6.00 -23.34
N ALA A 89 3.74 -7.11 -22.70
CA ALA A 89 3.77 -7.22 -21.24
C ALA A 89 5.17 -7.54 -20.68
N LEU A 90 6.16 -7.91 -21.51
CA LEU A 90 7.49 -8.33 -21.03
C LEU A 90 8.29 -7.15 -20.43
N PRO A 91 8.41 -5.98 -21.10
CA PRO A 91 9.07 -4.81 -20.49
C PRO A 91 8.39 -4.36 -19.20
N LEU A 92 7.05 -4.44 -19.15
CA LEU A 92 6.28 -4.11 -17.95
C LEU A 92 6.53 -5.13 -16.82
N LEU A 93 6.68 -6.42 -17.16
CA LEU A 93 7.02 -7.46 -16.19
C LEU A 93 8.41 -7.21 -15.61
N VAL A 94 9.39 -6.91 -16.45
CA VAL A 94 10.74 -6.55 -16.01
C VAL A 94 10.70 -5.34 -15.08
N ALA A 95 9.97 -4.28 -15.45
CA ALA A 95 9.79 -3.11 -14.58
C ALA A 95 9.14 -3.49 -13.24
N SER A 96 8.12 -4.34 -13.24
CA SER A 96 7.50 -4.84 -12.01
C SER A 96 8.48 -5.63 -11.15
N LEU A 97 9.33 -6.49 -11.73
CA LEU A 97 10.35 -7.23 -10.99
C LEU A 97 11.42 -6.31 -10.38
N PHE A 98 11.80 -5.23 -11.07
CA PHE A 98 12.66 -4.20 -10.49
C PHE A 98 11.98 -3.46 -9.33
N VAL A 99 10.69 -3.14 -9.46
CA VAL A 99 9.90 -2.56 -8.36
C VAL A 99 9.85 -3.52 -7.17
N TRP A 100 9.73 -4.83 -7.41
CA TRP A 100 9.79 -5.83 -6.34
C TRP A 100 11.14 -5.86 -5.63
N LEU A 101 12.25 -5.92 -6.37
CA LEU A 101 13.59 -5.86 -5.79
C LEU A 101 13.78 -4.60 -4.94
N PHE A 102 13.37 -3.46 -5.48
CA PHE A 102 13.43 -2.19 -4.77
C PHE A 102 12.56 -2.19 -3.50
N ALA A 103 11.31 -2.63 -3.61
CA ALA A 103 10.38 -2.69 -2.48
C ALA A 103 10.88 -3.63 -1.38
N TYR A 104 11.45 -4.78 -1.76
CA TYR A 104 12.02 -5.74 -0.83
C TYR A 104 13.29 -5.23 -0.13
N SER A 105 14.14 -4.47 -0.85
CA SER A 105 15.31 -3.81 -0.26
C SER A 105 14.95 -2.60 0.61
N ALA A 106 13.85 -1.91 0.30
CA ALA A 106 13.35 -0.75 1.04
C ALA A 106 12.38 -1.10 2.18
N ASP A 107 12.07 -2.39 2.36
CA ASP A 107 11.02 -2.89 3.27
C ASP A 107 9.63 -2.23 3.09
N ILE A 108 9.26 -1.90 1.84
CA ILE A 108 7.96 -1.28 1.52
C ILE A 108 6.95 -2.36 1.15
N ASN A 109 6.26 -2.91 2.15
CA ASN A 109 5.28 -3.99 2.00
C ASN A 109 4.20 -3.72 0.93
N VAL A 110 3.52 -2.57 0.98
CA VAL A 110 2.44 -2.23 0.05
C VAL A 110 2.93 -2.22 -1.41
N LEU A 111 4.14 -1.71 -1.65
CA LEU A 111 4.74 -1.67 -2.98
C LEU A 111 5.10 -3.08 -3.47
N GLY A 112 5.58 -3.94 -2.57
CA GLY A 112 5.85 -5.35 -2.85
C GLY A 112 4.58 -6.13 -3.22
N GLN A 113 3.50 -5.94 -2.46
CA GLN A 113 2.19 -6.55 -2.73
C GLN A 113 1.59 -6.06 -4.05
N LEU A 114 1.70 -4.76 -4.34
CA LEU A 114 1.27 -4.18 -5.61
C LEU A 114 2.07 -4.79 -6.78
N SER A 115 3.39 -4.96 -6.63
CA SER A 115 4.20 -5.64 -7.63
C SER A 115 3.84 -7.12 -7.78
N ALA A 116 3.47 -7.82 -6.71
CA ALA A 116 3.07 -9.22 -6.79
C ALA A 116 1.81 -9.37 -7.67
N VAL A 117 0.79 -8.55 -7.42
CA VAL A 117 -0.44 -8.57 -8.23
C VAL A 117 -0.20 -8.06 -9.66
N THR A 118 0.60 -7.02 -9.83
CA THR A 118 0.95 -6.48 -11.15
C THR A 118 1.68 -7.53 -12.00
N SER A 119 2.71 -8.17 -11.46
CA SER A 119 3.45 -9.23 -12.15
C SER A 119 2.57 -10.43 -12.48
N LEU A 120 1.63 -10.83 -11.60
CA LEU A 120 0.64 -11.88 -11.89
C LEU A 120 -0.22 -11.52 -13.10
N VAL A 121 -0.78 -10.30 -13.13
CA VAL A 121 -1.58 -9.81 -14.26
C VAL A 121 -0.76 -9.79 -15.55
N LEU A 122 0.49 -9.34 -15.49
CA LEU A 122 1.40 -9.28 -16.62
C LEU A 122 1.81 -10.67 -17.12
N LEU A 123 2.05 -11.64 -16.22
CA LEU A 123 2.31 -13.04 -16.57
C LEU A 123 1.11 -13.67 -17.28
N ILE A 124 -0.10 -13.44 -16.76
CA ILE A 124 -1.33 -13.90 -17.41
C ILE A 124 -1.44 -13.27 -18.80
N TRP A 125 -1.24 -11.95 -18.93
CA TRP A 125 -1.27 -11.25 -20.21
C TRP A 125 -0.22 -11.77 -21.19
N LEU A 126 1.02 -12.00 -20.75
CA LEU A 126 2.09 -12.60 -21.56
C LEU A 126 1.68 -13.95 -22.15
N VAL A 127 1.06 -14.80 -21.32
CA VAL A 127 0.64 -16.14 -21.73
C VAL A 127 -0.55 -16.05 -22.68
N ILE A 128 -1.66 -15.39 -22.30
CA ILE A 128 -2.91 -15.41 -23.08
C ILE A 128 -2.87 -14.50 -24.33
N GLY A 129 -2.03 -13.46 -24.31
CA GLY A 129 -1.88 -12.51 -25.40
C GLY A 129 -2.71 -11.23 -25.28
N ASN A 130 -2.37 -10.24 -26.13
CA ASN A 130 -2.99 -8.91 -26.13
C ASN A 130 -4.52 -8.96 -26.32
N LYS A 131 -5.01 -9.73 -27.30
CA LYS A 131 -6.44 -9.76 -27.63
C LYS A 131 -7.28 -10.30 -26.46
N LEU A 132 -6.85 -11.42 -25.87
CA LEU A 132 -7.55 -12.03 -24.74
C LEU A 132 -7.40 -11.18 -23.47
N ALA A 133 -6.22 -10.64 -23.18
CA ALA A 133 -6.03 -9.75 -22.04
C ALA A 133 -6.93 -8.50 -22.12
N TRP A 134 -7.10 -7.92 -23.32
CA TRP A 134 -8.04 -6.80 -23.52
C TRP A 134 -9.50 -7.20 -23.34
N ARG A 135 -9.89 -8.42 -23.74
CA ARG A 135 -11.23 -8.98 -23.50
C ARG A 135 -11.49 -9.17 -22.01
N TYR A 136 -10.53 -9.72 -21.27
CA TYR A 136 -10.63 -10.03 -19.84
C TYR A 136 -9.96 -9.00 -18.94
N LYS A 137 -9.80 -7.75 -19.42
CA LYS A 137 -9.12 -6.69 -18.67
C LYS A 137 -9.78 -6.40 -17.32
N PHE A 138 -11.10 -6.53 -17.23
CA PHE A 138 -11.81 -6.26 -15.99
C PHE A 138 -11.48 -7.30 -14.91
N PRO A 139 -11.63 -8.63 -15.12
CA PRO A 139 -11.13 -9.64 -14.18
C PRO A 139 -9.67 -9.44 -13.77
N LEU A 140 -8.80 -9.08 -14.72
CA LEU A 140 -7.38 -8.86 -14.44
C LEU A 140 -7.13 -7.63 -13.56
N ILE A 141 -7.74 -6.50 -13.88
CA ILE A 141 -7.63 -5.26 -13.08
C ILE A 141 -8.32 -5.43 -11.73
N TYR A 142 -9.38 -6.23 -11.63
CA TYR A 142 -10.08 -6.48 -10.38
C TYR A 142 -9.19 -7.12 -9.32
N LEU A 143 -8.16 -7.87 -9.72
CA LEU A 143 -7.16 -8.45 -8.79
C LEU A 143 -6.44 -7.38 -7.96
N PHE A 144 -6.32 -6.14 -8.42
CA PHE A 144 -5.69 -5.06 -7.66
C PHE A 144 -6.44 -4.69 -6.38
N PHE A 145 -7.75 -4.99 -6.28
CA PHE A 145 -8.50 -4.86 -5.02
C PHE A 145 -8.05 -5.84 -3.94
N ALA A 146 -7.25 -6.86 -4.27
CA ALA A 146 -6.68 -7.76 -3.28
C ALA A 146 -5.56 -7.09 -2.47
N VAL A 147 -4.88 -6.09 -3.06
CA VAL A 147 -3.74 -5.40 -2.42
C VAL A 147 -4.25 -4.56 -1.25
N PRO A 148 -3.78 -4.80 -0.01
CA PRO A 148 -4.20 -4.03 1.15
C PRO A 148 -3.50 -2.66 1.14
N MET A 149 -4.12 -1.71 0.44
CA MET A 149 -3.67 -0.33 0.32
C MET A 149 -4.77 0.65 0.70
N GLY A 150 -4.40 1.85 1.12
CA GLY A 150 -5.33 2.93 1.44
C GLY A 150 -5.29 3.41 2.89
N GLU A 151 -4.42 2.86 3.73
CA GLU A 151 -4.24 3.35 5.12
C GLU A 151 -3.79 4.81 5.18
N ASN A 152 -3.01 5.27 4.19
CA ASN A 152 -2.63 6.68 4.05
C ASN A 152 -3.83 7.64 3.88
N LEU A 153 -5.01 7.11 3.55
CA LEU A 153 -6.24 7.90 3.43
C LEU A 153 -6.92 8.13 4.80
N ILE A 154 -6.52 7.40 5.84
CA ILE A 154 -7.13 7.47 7.17
C ILE A 154 -7.12 8.90 7.74
N PRO A 155 -5.99 9.64 7.77
CA PRO A 155 -5.98 11.00 8.33
C PRO A 155 -6.95 11.93 7.58
N LEU A 156 -6.94 11.87 6.25
CA LEU A 156 -7.85 12.66 5.42
C LEU A 156 -9.32 12.32 5.72
N LEU A 157 -9.65 11.05 5.90
CA LEU A 157 -11.01 10.63 6.21
C LEU A 157 -11.43 10.99 7.64
N GLN A 158 -10.51 11.00 8.60
CA GLN A 158 -10.77 11.51 9.95
C GLN A 158 -11.10 13.00 9.91
N ASP A 159 -10.31 13.80 9.18
CA ASP A 159 -10.57 15.24 8.99
C ASP A 159 -11.92 15.49 8.32
N VAL A 160 -12.23 14.74 7.25
CA VAL A 160 -13.54 14.82 6.57
C VAL A 160 -14.67 14.45 7.51
N THR A 161 -14.50 13.41 8.32
CA THR A 161 -15.51 12.96 9.30
C THR A 161 -15.72 13.99 10.42
N ALA A 162 -14.64 14.58 10.94
CA ALA A 162 -14.69 15.65 11.93
C ALA A 162 -15.40 16.88 11.36
N TRP A 163 -15.02 17.29 10.14
CA TRP A 163 -15.65 18.42 9.44
C TRP A 163 -17.16 18.19 9.23
N PHE A 164 -17.57 17.02 8.75
CA PHE A 164 -18.97 16.64 8.59
C PHE A 164 -19.73 16.70 9.92
N THR A 165 -19.14 16.14 10.98
CA THR A 165 -19.72 16.11 12.32
C THR A 165 -19.97 17.52 12.83
N VAL A 166 -18.95 18.37 12.80
CA VAL A 166 -19.01 19.77 13.27
C VAL A 166 -20.01 20.59 12.45
N PHE A 167 -20.02 20.40 11.12
CA PHE A 167 -20.98 21.07 10.24
C PHE A 167 -22.42 20.78 10.66
N PHE A 168 -22.78 19.50 10.85
CA PHE A 168 -24.13 19.13 11.24
C PHE A 168 -24.46 19.50 12.69
N LEU A 169 -23.50 19.47 13.63
CA LEU A 169 -23.72 19.96 15.00
C LEU A 169 -24.07 21.45 15.00
N LYS A 170 -23.29 22.27 14.28
CA LYS A 170 -23.55 23.71 14.13
C LYS A 170 -24.89 23.99 13.45
N LEU A 171 -25.23 23.20 12.43
CA LEU A 171 -26.52 23.32 11.74
C LEU A 171 -27.71 23.08 12.70
N ASN A 172 -27.54 22.24 13.71
CA ASN A 172 -28.54 21.95 14.74
C ASN A 172 -28.43 22.84 15.99
N GLY A 173 -27.57 23.87 15.97
CA GLY A 173 -27.40 24.80 17.09
C GLY A 173 -26.68 24.22 18.31
N ILE A 174 -26.01 23.08 18.17
CA ILE A 174 -25.24 22.46 19.27
C ILE A 174 -23.91 23.21 19.41
N PRO A 175 -23.60 23.79 20.59
CA PRO A 175 -22.30 24.42 20.83
C PRO A 175 -21.18 23.39 20.68
N VAL A 176 -20.17 23.71 19.87
CA VAL A 176 -19.06 22.80 19.58
C VAL A 176 -17.74 23.56 19.53
N TYR A 177 -16.74 23.03 20.24
CA TYR A 177 -15.35 23.43 20.16
C TYR A 177 -14.54 22.29 19.49
N VAL A 178 -13.57 22.65 18.65
CA VAL A 178 -12.81 21.69 17.84
C VAL A 178 -11.33 21.99 18.00
N ASP A 179 -10.56 20.97 18.35
CA ASP A 179 -9.10 21.02 18.41
C ASP A 179 -8.53 19.76 17.75
N GLY A 180 -8.01 19.91 16.52
CA GLY A 180 -7.63 18.77 15.69
C GLY A 180 -8.78 17.79 15.46
N LEU A 181 -8.59 16.54 15.91
CA LEU A 181 -9.58 15.46 15.85
C LEU A 181 -10.49 15.36 17.09
N TYR A 182 -10.30 16.26 18.07
CA TYR A 182 -11.13 16.33 19.28
C TYR A 182 -12.29 17.29 19.08
N ILE A 183 -13.49 16.80 19.37
CA ILE A 183 -14.77 17.52 19.27
C ILE A 183 -15.37 17.60 20.67
N GLN A 184 -15.47 18.80 21.21
CA GLN A 184 -16.04 19.05 22.54
C GLN A 184 -17.41 19.70 22.43
N ILE A 185 -18.39 19.11 23.12
CA ILE A 185 -19.76 19.60 23.29
C ILE A 185 -20.06 19.75 24.79
N PRO A 186 -21.15 20.44 25.21
CA PRO A 186 -21.44 20.66 26.63
C PRO A 186 -21.53 19.38 27.47
N THR A 187 -21.95 18.26 26.87
CA THR A 187 -22.13 16.99 27.56
C THR A 187 -20.86 16.13 27.61
N GLY A 188 -19.83 16.40 26.80
CA GLY A 188 -18.61 15.58 26.76
C GLY A 188 -17.62 15.90 25.62
N MET A 189 -16.50 15.16 25.60
CA MET A 189 -15.45 15.25 24.60
C MET A 189 -15.39 13.96 23.78
N PHE A 190 -15.24 14.09 22.46
CA PHE A 190 -15.18 13.00 21.50
C PHE A 190 -13.90 13.09 20.68
N GLU A 191 -13.28 11.95 20.40
CA GLU A 191 -12.16 11.85 19.49
C GLU A 191 -12.59 11.10 18.22
N VAL A 192 -12.26 11.64 17.05
CA VAL A 192 -12.40 10.90 15.78
C VAL A 192 -11.24 9.92 15.63
N ALA A 193 -11.29 8.82 16.39
CA ALA A 193 -10.28 7.76 16.34
C ALA A 193 -10.19 7.10 14.95
N VAL A 194 -9.10 6.37 14.69
CA VAL A 194 -8.85 5.68 13.40
C VAL A 194 -10.02 4.78 12.97
N ALA A 195 -10.66 4.10 13.92
CA ALA A 195 -11.84 3.25 13.66
C ALA A 195 -13.07 4.03 13.15
N CYS A 196 -13.13 5.34 13.40
CA CYS A 196 -14.21 6.23 12.95
C CYS A 196 -13.92 6.88 11.58
N SER A 197 -12.76 6.65 10.98
CA SER A 197 -12.43 7.15 9.63
C SER A 197 -13.35 6.61 8.53
N GLY A 198 -13.98 5.45 8.74
CA GLY A 198 -14.83 4.81 7.73
C GLY A 198 -14.06 4.13 6.59
N ILE A 199 -12.73 4.03 6.67
CA ILE A 199 -11.88 3.44 5.62
C ILE A 199 -12.29 2.00 5.25
N ARG A 200 -12.61 1.16 6.25
CA ARG A 200 -13.10 -0.22 6.08
C ARG A 200 -14.28 -0.30 5.12
N TYR A 201 -15.25 0.58 5.35
CA TYR A 201 -16.49 0.63 4.59
C TYR A 201 -16.28 1.23 3.20
N LEU A 202 -15.40 2.22 3.07
CA LEU A 202 -15.02 2.82 1.81
C LEU A 202 -14.41 1.79 0.86
N ILE A 203 -13.37 1.07 1.29
CA ILE A 203 -12.64 0.13 0.44
C ILE A 203 -13.57 -1.00 -0.02
N ALA A 204 -14.34 -1.58 0.90
CA ALA A 204 -15.31 -2.62 0.57
C ALA A 204 -16.39 -2.13 -0.42
N SER A 205 -16.91 -0.92 -0.23
CA SER A 205 -17.91 -0.32 -1.13
C SER A 205 -17.37 -0.11 -2.54
N VAL A 206 -16.13 0.37 -2.66
CA VAL A 206 -15.51 0.61 -3.97
C VAL A 206 -15.25 -0.71 -4.70
N ALA A 207 -14.75 -1.74 -4.01
CA ALA A 207 -14.53 -3.06 -4.62
C ALA A 207 -15.84 -3.67 -5.15
N VAL A 208 -16.85 -3.77 -4.27
CA VAL A 208 -18.17 -4.33 -4.62
C VAL A 208 -18.92 -3.45 -5.61
N GLY A 209 -18.85 -2.13 -5.47
CA GLY A 209 -19.48 -1.17 -6.38
C GLY A 209 -18.86 -1.22 -7.77
N THR A 210 -17.55 -1.41 -7.88
CA THR A 210 -16.85 -1.61 -9.15
C THR A 210 -17.29 -2.90 -9.84
N LEU A 211 -17.43 -3.99 -9.07
CA LEU A 211 -17.99 -5.24 -9.58
C LEU A 211 -19.43 -5.06 -10.07
N PHE A 212 -20.29 -4.50 -9.24
CA PHE A 212 -21.71 -4.25 -9.58
C PHE A 212 -21.83 -3.40 -10.84
N SER A 213 -21.02 -2.35 -10.93
CA SER A 213 -20.95 -1.44 -12.08
C SER A 213 -20.62 -2.19 -13.38
N TYR A 214 -19.62 -3.08 -13.33
CA TYR A 214 -19.23 -3.90 -14.48
C TYR A 214 -20.34 -4.86 -14.92
N LEU A 215 -21.05 -5.46 -13.96
CA LEU A 215 -22.10 -6.45 -14.23
C LEU A 215 -23.41 -5.81 -14.73
N THR A 216 -23.69 -4.58 -14.30
CA THR A 216 -25.02 -3.96 -14.46
C THR A 216 -25.09 -2.94 -15.60
N TYR A 217 -23.99 -2.26 -15.90
CA TYR A 217 -23.96 -1.21 -16.92
C TYR A 217 -23.17 -1.63 -18.16
N ASN A 218 -23.63 -1.20 -19.33
CA ASN A 218 -22.92 -1.40 -20.60
C ASN A 218 -22.02 -0.21 -20.93
N LYS A 219 -22.49 1.01 -20.68
CA LYS A 219 -21.78 2.25 -21.07
C LYS A 219 -20.71 2.65 -20.05
N THR A 220 -19.50 2.96 -20.50
CA THR A 220 -18.35 3.30 -19.62
C THR A 220 -18.62 4.49 -18.70
N TYR A 221 -19.33 5.53 -19.17
CA TYR A 221 -19.63 6.68 -18.31
C TYR A 221 -20.55 6.32 -17.15
N LYS A 222 -21.54 5.43 -17.36
CA LYS A 222 -22.39 4.91 -16.27
C LYS A 222 -21.54 4.14 -15.27
N LYS A 223 -20.58 3.37 -15.78
CA LYS A 223 -19.67 2.59 -14.93
C LYS A 223 -18.85 3.49 -14.01
N ILE A 224 -18.23 4.53 -14.59
CA ILE A 224 -17.41 5.50 -13.86
C ILE A 224 -18.28 6.27 -12.86
N LEU A 225 -19.45 6.75 -13.28
CA LEU A 225 -20.36 7.49 -12.40
C LEU A 225 -20.79 6.65 -11.19
N PHE A 226 -21.08 5.36 -11.39
CA PHE A 226 -21.43 4.48 -10.29
C PHE A 226 -20.24 4.16 -9.37
N VAL A 227 -19.03 4.03 -9.91
CA VAL A 227 -17.82 3.87 -9.08
C VAL A 227 -17.58 5.12 -8.24
N LEU A 228 -17.75 6.32 -8.81
CA LEU A 228 -17.69 7.57 -8.06
C LEU A 228 -18.77 7.62 -6.98
N PHE A 229 -19.99 7.17 -7.28
CA PHE A 229 -21.05 7.05 -6.29
C PHE A 229 -20.67 6.09 -5.16
N ALA A 230 -20.16 4.89 -5.48
CA ALA A 230 -19.69 3.89 -4.53
C ALA A 230 -18.50 4.37 -3.67
N LEU A 231 -17.72 5.34 -4.15
CA LEU A 231 -16.69 6.04 -3.40
C LEU A 231 -17.29 7.08 -2.45
N THR A 232 -18.19 7.94 -2.95
CA THR A 232 -18.74 9.07 -2.17
C THR A 232 -19.77 8.68 -1.11
N LEU A 233 -20.64 7.72 -1.42
CA LEU A 233 -21.73 7.29 -0.56
C LEU A 233 -21.26 6.85 0.85
N PRO A 234 -20.28 5.94 1.00
CA PRO A 234 -19.81 5.53 2.33
C PRO A 234 -19.13 6.66 3.10
N ILE A 235 -18.49 7.64 2.44
CA ILE A 235 -17.89 8.81 3.10
C ILE A 235 -19.00 9.65 3.74
N VAL A 236 -20.03 9.98 2.97
CA VAL A 236 -21.18 10.75 3.46
C VAL A 236 -21.91 9.99 4.57
N ALA A 237 -22.14 8.70 4.37
CA ALA A 237 -22.80 7.86 5.36
C ALA A 237 -21.99 7.79 6.67
N ASN A 238 -20.66 7.68 6.59
CA ASN A 238 -19.80 7.69 7.78
C ASN A 238 -19.85 9.04 8.52
N GLY A 239 -19.86 10.16 7.79
CA GLY A 239 -20.04 11.49 8.38
C GLY A 239 -21.38 11.64 9.12
N ILE A 240 -22.48 11.16 8.52
CA ILE A 240 -23.82 11.14 9.15
C ILE A 240 -23.81 10.25 10.40
N ARG A 241 -23.16 9.08 10.35
CA ARG A 241 -23.03 8.17 11.49
C ARG A 241 -22.27 8.82 12.64
N ALA A 242 -21.11 9.43 12.36
CA ALA A 242 -20.29 10.10 13.38
C ALA A 242 -21.06 11.27 14.03
N TYR A 243 -21.70 12.11 13.21
CA TYR A 243 -22.63 13.13 13.69
C TYR A 243 -23.73 12.54 14.58
N GLY A 244 -24.39 11.46 14.15
CA GLY A 244 -25.48 10.83 14.88
C GLY A 244 -25.06 10.38 16.28
N ILE A 245 -23.86 9.83 16.44
CA ILE A 245 -23.32 9.43 17.75
C ILE A 245 -23.17 10.64 18.68
N VAL A 246 -22.57 11.74 18.20
CA VAL A 246 -22.37 12.96 19.00
C VAL A 246 -23.70 13.67 19.29
N ALA A 247 -24.63 13.69 18.34
CA ALA A 247 -25.96 14.26 18.54
C ALA A 247 -26.77 13.47 19.57
N ILE A 248 -26.76 12.13 19.52
CA ILE A 248 -27.40 11.28 20.53
C ILE A 248 -26.78 11.53 21.89
N ALA A 249 -25.45 11.66 21.97
CA ALA A 249 -24.76 11.99 23.22
C ALA A 249 -25.18 13.33 23.82
N TYR A 250 -25.40 14.34 22.98
CA TYR A 250 -25.91 15.65 23.41
C TYR A 250 -27.35 15.56 23.93
N TYR A 251 -28.26 15.00 23.14
CA TYR A 251 -29.70 14.97 23.48
C TYR A 251 -30.06 13.98 24.58
N SER A 252 -29.20 13.01 24.87
CA SER A 252 -29.43 11.99 25.91
C SER A 252 -28.66 12.20 27.20
N ASP A 253 -27.93 13.32 27.34
CA ASP A 253 -27.00 13.55 28.46
C ASP A 253 -26.06 12.34 28.65
N MET A 254 -25.46 11.88 27.56
CA MET A 254 -24.55 10.72 27.48
C MET A 254 -25.18 9.34 27.76
N LYS A 255 -26.45 9.27 28.17
CA LYS A 255 -27.12 8.02 28.60
C LYS A 255 -27.16 6.92 27.52
N TYR A 256 -27.33 7.28 26.26
CA TYR A 256 -27.39 6.34 25.13
C TYR A 256 -26.12 6.34 24.26
N ALA A 257 -25.15 7.19 24.59
CA ALA A 257 -23.87 7.26 23.89
C ALA A 257 -22.84 6.27 24.47
N THR A 258 -22.97 5.91 25.75
CA THR A 258 -22.15 4.90 26.42
C THR A 258 -22.95 3.61 26.60
N GLY A 259 -22.88 2.69 25.64
CA GLY A 259 -23.49 1.36 25.82
C GLY A 259 -24.27 0.88 24.61
N ALA A 260 -23.52 0.45 23.60
CA ALA A 260 -23.93 -0.30 22.43
C ALA A 260 -22.64 -0.50 21.64
N ASP A 261 -22.30 -1.72 21.21
CA ASP A 261 -21.14 -1.94 20.35
C ASP A 261 -21.34 -1.12 19.07
N HIS A 262 -20.70 0.05 19.00
CA HIS A 262 -20.68 0.94 17.84
C HIS A 262 -20.12 0.21 16.60
N LEU A 263 -19.45 -0.93 16.81
CA LEU A 263 -19.04 -1.92 15.82
C LEU A 263 -20.24 -2.69 15.21
N VAL A 264 -21.17 -3.21 16.04
CA VAL A 264 -22.36 -3.95 15.61
C VAL A 264 -23.35 -3.03 14.89
N TYR A 265 -23.60 -1.85 15.45
CA TYR A 265 -24.39 -0.82 14.77
C TYR A 265 -23.72 -0.32 13.48
N GLY A 266 -22.38 -0.29 13.45
CA GLY A 266 -21.61 0.03 12.25
C GLY A 266 -21.86 -0.95 11.10
N TRP A 267 -21.84 -2.25 11.39
CA TRP A 267 -22.14 -3.30 10.40
C TRP A 267 -23.56 -3.19 9.84
N LEU A 268 -24.57 -3.04 10.71
CA LEU A 268 -25.96 -2.90 10.27
C LEU A 268 -26.16 -1.64 9.43
N PHE A 269 -25.65 -0.49 9.92
CA PHE A 269 -25.72 0.77 9.20
C PHE A 269 -25.08 0.66 7.82
N PHE A 270 -23.91 0.05 7.73
CA PHE A 270 -23.24 -0.14 6.46
C PHE A 270 -23.98 -1.12 5.53
N GLY A 271 -24.60 -2.17 6.06
CA GLY A 271 -25.50 -3.04 5.30
C GLY A 271 -26.62 -2.25 4.63
N VAL A 272 -27.25 -1.32 5.34
CA VAL A 272 -28.27 -0.42 4.78
C VAL A 272 -27.68 0.48 3.69
N VAL A 273 -26.48 1.02 3.89
CA VAL A 273 -25.79 1.85 2.89
C VAL A 273 -25.50 1.06 1.60
N ILE A 274 -25.02 -0.18 1.72
CA ILE A 274 -24.79 -1.06 0.56
C ILE A 274 -26.10 -1.44 -0.13
N MET A 275 -27.17 -1.72 0.62
CA MET A 275 -28.50 -1.96 0.03
C MET A 275 -29.01 -0.75 -0.75
N LEU A 276 -28.84 0.46 -0.19
CA LEU A 276 -29.18 1.70 -0.87
C LEU A 276 -28.33 1.88 -2.13
N MET A 277 -27.04 1.56 -2.06
CA MET A 277 -26.13 1.61 -3.21
C MET A 277 -26.63 0.73 -4.36
N PHE A 278 -27.01 -0.53 -4.05
CA PHE A 278 -27.55 -1.44 -5.05
C PHE A 278 -28.94 -1.05 -5.53
N TRP A 279 -29.79 -0.51 -4.66
CA TRP A 279 -31.12 -0.05 -5.03
C TRP A 279 -31.05 1.12 -6.04
N VAL A 280 -30.25 2.14 -5.73
CA VAL A 280 -29.98 3.25 -6.66
C VAL A 280 -29.33 2.73 -7.94
N GLY A 281 -28.36 1.82 -7.83
CA GLY A 281 -27.70 1.24 -8.99
C GLY A 281 -28.64 0.43 -9.89
N GLY A 282 -29.55 -0.34 -9.29
CA GLY A 282 -30.56 -1.11 -9.99
C GLY A 282 -31.55 -0.23 -10.75
N PHE A 283 -31.89 0.96 -10.21
CA PHE A 283 -32.76 1.91 -10.89
C PHE A 283 -32.19 2.40 -12.23
N PHE A 284 -30.86 2.57 -12.32
CA PHE A 284 -30.19 3.02 -13.54
C PHE A 284 -29.69 1.88 -14.43
N ALA A 285 -29.98 0.63 -14.07
CA ALA A 285 -29.50 -0.57 -14.75
C ALA A 285 -29.88 -0.53 -16.23
N ASP A 286 -28.93 -0.90 -17.08
CA ASP A 286 -29.23 -1.04 -18.50
C ASP A 286 -30.15 -2.26 -18.68
N LYS A 287 -31.23 -2.10 -19.46
CA LYS A 287 -32.06 -3.25 -19.85
C LYS A 287 -31.14 -4.32 -20.43
N VAL A 288 -31.37 -5.59 -20.05
CA VAL A 288 -30.65 -6.74 -20.61
C VAL A 288 -30.87 -6.74 -22.12
N GLN A 289 -29.97 -6.08 -22.84
CA GLN A 289 -29.86 -6.28 -24.26
C GLN A 289 -29.24 -7.66 -24.38
N ALA A 290 -30.05 -8.62 -24.81
CA ALA A 290 -29.58 -9.88 -25.36
C ALA A 290 -28.68 -9.51 -26.54
N THR A 291 -27.44 -9.17 -26.23
CA THR A 291 -26.46 -8.75 -27.20
C THR A 291 -26.05 -10.06 -27.85
N LYS A 292 -26.78 -10.45 -28.91
CA LYS A 292 -26.22 -11.25 -30.00
C LYS A 292 -25.09 -10.42 -30.56
N ARG A 293 -23.95 -10.40 -29.85
CA ARG A 293 -22.72 -9.90 -30.41
C ARG A 293 -22.39 -10.92 -31.48
N SER A 294 -22.53 -10.51 -32.73
CA SER A 294 -22.06 -11.28 -33.87
C SER A 294 -20.54 -11.37 -33.73
N ASP A 295 -20.07 -12.31 -32.93
CA ASP A 295 -18.65 -12.61 -32.69
C ASP A 295 -18.03 -13.33 -33.91
N LYS A 296 -18.65 -13.21 -35.09
CA LYS A 296 -18.16 -13.79 -36.35
C LYS A 296 -17.14 -12.89 -37.07
N GLU A 297 -17.06 -11.59 -36.76
CA GLU A 297 -16.20 -10.65 -37.52
C GLU A 297 -14.84 -10.33 -36.88
N MET A 298 -14.53 -10.78 -35.66
CA MET A 298 -13.20 -10.57 -35.04
C MET A 298 -12.30 -11.80 -35.01
N LEU A 299 -12.76 -12.93 -35.56
CA LEU A 299 -12.03 -14.20 -35.66
C LEU A 299 -11.48 -14.51 -37.06
N GLY A 300 -11.62 -13.57 -38.00
CA GLY A 300 -11.18 -13.72 -39.39
C GLY A 300 -10.01 -12.81 -39.76
N ALA A 301 -8.85 -13.01 -39.15
CA ALA A 301 -7.59 -12.59 -39.75
C ALA A 301 -6.57 -13.67 -39.42
N GLU A 302 -6.43 -14.63 -40.34
CA GLU A 302 -5.38 -15.65 -40.35
C GLU A 302 -4.02 -14.95 -40.45
N ALA A 303 -3.52 -14.46 -39.32
CA ALA A 303 -2.13 -14.07 -39.19
C ALA A 303 -1.32 -15.36 -39.07
N GLN A 304 -0.93 -15.89 -40.23
CA GLN A 304 -0.03 -17.02 -40.39
C GLN A 304 1.35 -16.65 -39.80
N MET A 305 1.55 -16.91 -38.50
CA MET A 305 2.83 -16.63 -37.83
C MET A 305 3.48 -17.91 -37.28
N LYS A 306 4.77 -18.05 -37.58
CA LYS A 306 5.60 -19.24 -37.29
C LYS A 306 5.70 -19.50 -35.78
N PHE A 307 5.16 -20.65 -35.37
CA PHE A 307 5.10 -21.23 -34.01
C PHE A 307 6.40 -21.22 -33.19
N SER A 308 7.56 -21.23 -33.85
CA SER A 308 8.86 -21.36 -33.17
C SER A 308 9.30 -20.12 -32.37
N LYS A 309 8.73 -18.92 -32.61
CA LYS A 309 9.17 -17.67 -31.94
C LYS A 309 8.30 -17.25 -30.75
N TYR A 310 7.09 -17.79 -30.61
CA TYR A 310 6.11 -17.34 -29.59
C TYR A 310 5.96 -18.30 -28.40
N ALA A 311 6.43 -19.56 -28.52
CA ALA A 311 6.63 -20.45 -27.38
C ALA A 311 7.85 -20.04 -26.51
N LEU A 312 8.74 -19.21 -27.05
CA LEU A 312 9.98 -18.75 -26.39
C LEU A 312 9.74 -17.61 -25.37
N LEU A 313 8.59 -16.94 -25.44
CA LEU A 313 8.25 -15.76 -24.64
C LEU A 313 7.97 -16.07 -23.16
N PRO A 314 7.10 -17.04 -22.82
CA PRO A 314 6.95 -17.47 -21.43
C PRO A 314 8.24 -18.13 -20.90
N LEU A 315 9.01 -18.78 -21.79
CA LEU A 315 10.32 -19.36 -21.47
C LEU A 315 11.34 -18.31 -20.99
N LEU A 316 11.20 -17.04 -21.39
CA LEU A 316 12.04 -15.92 -20.96
C LEU A 316 11.60 -15.34 -19.60
N SER A 317 10.33 -15.51 -19.21
CA SER A 317 9.83 -15.03 -17.92
C SER A 317 10.29 -15.88 -16.73
N LEU A 318 10.46 -17.20 -16.92
CA LEU A 318 10.99 -18.10 -15.89
C LEU A 318 12.41 -17.74 -15.43
N PRO A 319 13.43 -17.58 -16.31
CA PRO A 319 14.77 -17.19 -15.88
C PRO A 319 14.79 -15.79 -15.27
N LEU A 320 13.91 -14.86 -15.68
CA LEU A 320 13.77 -13.56 -15.03
C LEU A 320 13.27 -13.70 -13.58
N LEU A 321 12.26 -14.54 -13.35
CA LEU A 321 11.76 -14.84 -12.00
C LEU A 321 12.85 -15.52 -11.16
N LEU A 322 13.55 -16.50 -11.70
CA LEU A 322 14.64 -17.20 -11.00
C LEU A 322 15.83 -16.28 -10.68
N LEU A 323 16.19 -15.40 -11.62
CA LEU A 323 17.21 -14.37 -11.39
C LEU A 323 16.78 -13.43 -10.27
N THR A 324 15.53 -12.97 -10.31
CA THR A 324 14.97 -12.11 -9.25
C THR A 324 15.03 -12.82 -7.90
N PHE A 325 14.62 -14.09 -7.82
CA PHE A 325 14.73 -14.91 -6.61
C PHE A 325 16.17 -15.00 -6.10
N PHE A 326 17.14 -15.23 -6.98
CA PHE A 326 18.55 -15.31 -6.60
C PHE A 326 19.09 -13.98 -6.07
N VAL A 327 18.72 -12.86 -6.71
CA VAL A 327 19.10 -11.51 -6.25
C VAL A 327 18.48 -11.24 -4.88
N LEU A 328 17.21 -11.56 -4.65
CA LEU A 328 16.54 -11.36 -3.36
C LEU A 328 17.27 -12.08 -2.22
N ASN A 329 17.64 -13.34 -2.44
CA ASN A 329 18.39 -14.14 -1.45
C ASN A 329 19.85 -13.70 -1.30
N SER A 330 20.36 -12.88 -2.21
CA SER A 330 21.71 -12.31 -2.16
C SER A 330 21.78 -10.95 -1.48
N ILE A 331 20.62 -10.38 -1.10
CA ILE A 331 20.54 -9.14 -0.32
C ILE A 331 20.88 -9.47 1.14
N PRO A 332 21.92 -8.85 1.73
CA PRO A 332 22.26 -9.10 3.13
C PRO A 332 21.11 -8.63 4.03
N SER A 333 20.74 -9.48 4.98
CA SER A 333 19.84 -9.13 6.07
C SER A 333 20.59 -9.20 7.38
N VAL A 334 20.64 -8.09 8.12
CA VAL A 334 21.21 -8.06 9.46
C VAL A 334 20.27 -8.78 10.41
N ASN A 335 20.75 -9.81 11.10
CA ASN A 335 19.97 -10.51 12.11
C ASN A 335 20.17 -9.82 13.46
N LEU A 336 19.06 -9.43 14.09
CA LEU A 336 19.08 -9.05 15.50
C LEU A 336 19.25 -10.30 16.36
N ASN A 337 20.30 -10.32 17.17
CA ASN A 337 20.45 -11.27 18.28
C ASN A 337 20.09 -10.54 19.58
N GLU A 338 19.45 -11.23 20.54
CA GLU A 338 19.07 -10.65 21.84
C GLU A 338 20.27 -10.05 22.61
N ASP A 339 21.49 -10.58 22.38
CA ASP A 339 22.73 -10.09 23.00
C ASP A 339 23.23 -8.74 22.45
N ASN A 340 22.74 -8.27 21.30
CA ASN A 340 23.19 -7.01 20.68
C ASN A 340 22.44 -5.78 21.20
N MET A 341 21.52 -5.93 22.16
CA MET A 341 20.76 -4.83 22.75
C MET A 341 21.62 -4.01 23.74
N THR A 342 22.59 -3.24 23.25
CA THR A 342 23.45 -2.41 24.11
C THR A 342 23.02 -0.93 24.09
N ALA A 343 22.15 -0.56 25.04
CA ALA A 343 22.39 0.46 26.09
C ALA A 343 21.06 0.90 26.76
N GLU A 344 21.06 0.84 28.10
CA GLU A 344 20.01 1.37 28.97
C GLU A 344 20.11 2.89 29.07
N GLY A 345 19.02 3.58 28.73
CA GLY A 345 18.87 5.01 28.90
C GLY A 345 17.46 5.43 28.50
N THR A 346 16.80 6.24 29.33
CA THR A 346 15.46 6.77 29.03
C THR A 346 15.61 8.18 28.47
N SER A 347 15.06 8.41 27.27
CA SER A 347 15.01 9.75 26.69
C SER A 347 14.11 10.64 27.52
N SER A 348 14.61 11.80 27.94
CA SER A 348 13.75 12.74 28.65
C SER A 348 12.82 13.51 27.71
N TRP A 349 12.93 13.42 26.37
CA TRP A 349 11.95 13.99 25.41
C TRP A 349 11.10 12.97 24.66
N GLY A 350 11.32 11.68 24.91
CA GLY A 350 10.57 10.60 24.30
C GLY A 350 10.96 10.32 22.84
N ILE A 351 12.22 10.51 22.46
CA ILE A 351 12.72 9.83 21.26
C ILE A 351 12.72 8.33 21.51
N HIS A 352 12.13 7.57 20.58
CA HIS A 352 11.95 6.14 20.72
C HIS A 352 12.12 5.45 19.37
N PHE A 353 13.04 4.50 19.31
CA PHE A 353 13.33 3.69 18.14
C PHE A 353 13.42 2.23 18.61
N GLU A 354 12.48 1.39 18.17
CA GLU A 354 12.36 0.00 18.58
C GLU A 354 13.19 -0.93 17.69
N ASP A 355 13.70 -2.01 18.27
CA ASP A 355 14.43 -3.05 17.54
C ASP A 355 15.63 -2.49 16.73
N ALA A 356 16.34 -1.49 17.26
CA ALA A 356 17.61 -1.04 16.68
C ALA A 356 18.69 -2.13 16.86
N TYR A 357 19.57 -2.30 15.87
CA TYR A 357 20.73 -3.19 15.96
C TYR A 357 21.70 -2.74 17.05
N GLU A 358 21.92 -1.42 17.13
CA GLU A 358 22.61 -0.80 18.25
C GLU A 358 21.91 0.51 18.61
N LYS A 359 21.83 0.84 19.90
CA LYS A 359 21.20 2.07 20.36
C LYS A 359 22.02 2.70 21.47
N ALA A 360 22.60 3.87 21.23
CA ALA A 360 23.33 4.62 22.23
C ALA A 360 22.50 5.81 22.73
N TYR A 361 22.47 5.98 24.05
CA TYR A 361 21.92 7.15 24.70
C TYR A 361 22.92 7.69 25.72
N GLN A 362 23.20 8.99 25.65
CA GLN A 362 24.14 9.67 26.54
C GLN A 362 23.57 11.01 26.99
N ARG A 363 23.84 11.40 28.23
CA ARG A 363 23.48 12.71 28.77
C ARG A 363 24.68 13.32 29.47
N ASN A 364 25.03 14.56 29.08
CA ASN A 364 26.13 15.28 29.73
C ASN A 364 25.64 16.14 30.91
N GLU A 365 26.59 16.63 31.72
CA GLU A 365 26.30 17.50 32.88
C GLU A 365 25.66 18.85 32.49
N GLN A 366 25.85 19.29 31.25
CA GLN A 366 25.27 20.52 30.70
C GLN A 366 23.81 20.33 30.23
N GLY A 367 23.25 19.12 30.36
CA GLY A 367 21.88 18.81 29.98
C GLY A 367 21.67 18.56 28.49
N VAL A 368 22.76 18.42 27.71
CA VAL A 368 22.72 17.92 26.34
C VAL A 368 22.53 16.41 26.39
N GLU A 369 21.54 15.93 25.66
CA GLU A 369 21.25 14.51 25.49
C GLU A 369 21.51 14.10 24.04
N VAL A 370 22.26 13.02 23.85
CA VAL A 370 22.62 12.47 22.55
C VAL A 370 21.98 11.10 22.38
N PHE A 371 21.43 10.87 21.19
CA PHE A 371 20.78 9.64 20.80
C PHE A 371 21.32 9.17 19.45
N GLN A 372 21.66 7.89 19.36
CA GLN A 372 22.03 7.23 18.12
C GLN A 372 21.31 5.88 18.05
N ALA A 373 20.67 5.58 16.93
CA ALA A 373 20.11 4.27 16.66
C ALA A 373 20.60 3.78 15.31
N ILE A 374 21.22 2.60 15.29
CA ILE A 374 21.79 1.94 14.12
C ILE A 374 20.89 0.78 13.73
N TYR A 375 20.58 0.66 12.45
CA TYR A 375 19.77 -0.40 11.87
C TYR A 375 20.48 -0.98 10.66
N GLY A 376 20.28 -2.26 10.39
CA GLY A 376 20.58 -2.80 9.07
C GLY A 376 19.70 -2.14 8.00
N ASN A 377 20.24 -1.91 6.80
CA ASN A 377 19.45 -1.46 5.64
C ASN A 377 18.31 -2.44 5.33
N LYS A 378 18.54 -3.73 5.61
CA LYS A 378 17.52 -4.75 5.76
C LYS A 378 17.80 -5.54 7.04
N GLN A 379 16.79 -5.73 7.86
CA GLN A 379 16.93 -6.36 9.18
C GLN A 379 15.86 -7.42 9.39
N SER A 380 16.17 -8.46 10.18
CA SER A 380 15.22 -9.56 10.46
C SER A 380 13.99 -9.12 11.24
N LYS A 381 14.11 -8.08 12.06
CA LYS A 381 13.05 -7.50 12.88
C LYS A 381 13.36 -6.02 13.10
N GLY A 382 12.35 -5.15 13.02
CA GLY A 382 12.53 -3.70 13.19
C GLY A 382 12.99 -3.00 11.92
N GLU A 383 12.55 -1.76 11.74
CA GLU A 383 12.92 -0.91 10.61
C GLU A 383 13.23 0.50 11.14
N LEU A 384 14.25 1.16 10.58
CA LEU A 384 14.63 2.53 10.97
C LEU A 384 13.48 3.54 10.79
N ILE A 385 12.78 3.47 9.66
CA ILE A 385 11.75 4.43 9.23
C ILE A 385 10.41 3.73 9.21
N VAL A 386 9.78 3.69 10.38
CA VAL A 386 8.48 3.10 10.62
C VAL A 386 7.71 3.98 11.62
N TRP A 387 6.38 3.90 11.61
CA TRP A 387 5.52 4.77 12.41
C TRP A 387 5.71 4.62 13.93
N GLN A 388 6.16 3.46 14.42
CA GLN A 388 6.48 3.25 15.83
C GLN A 388 7.72 4.02 16.28
N ASN A 389 8.63 4.31 15.35
CA ASN A 389 9.84 5.05 15.65
C ASN A 389 9.55 6.56 15.60
N VAL A 390 9.65 7.21 16.74
CA VAL A 390 9.27 8.62 16.90
C VAL A 390 10.48 9.45 17.32
N THR A 391 10.60 10.64 16.76
CA THR A 391 11.70 11.57 17.08
C THR A 391 11.49 12.32 18.39
N HIS A 392 10.27 12.30 18.91
CA HIS A 392 9.83 12.86 20.19
C HIS A 392 8.47 12.29 20.56
N ASP A 393 8.08 12.46 21.83
CA ASP A 393 6.74 12.16 22.33
C ASP A 393 5.72 13.18 21.79
N TYR A 394 4.87 12.74 20.87
CA TYR A 394 3.85 13.58 20.22
C TYR A 394 2.69 13.98 21.15
N ASP A 395 2.45 13.25 22.23
CA ASP A 395 1.41 13.59 23.21
C ASP A 395 1.87 14.69 24.17
N ARG A 396 3.19 14.74 24.43
CA ARG A 396 3.78 15.69 25.37
C ARG A 396 4.31 16.97 24.74
N TRP A 397 4.70 16.92 23.47
CA TRP A 397 5.41 18.02 22.80
C TRP A 397 4.71 18.47 21.53
N THR A 398 4.54 19.78 21.40
CA THR A 398 4.09 20.41 20.16
C THR A 398 5.29 21.01 19.42
N ILE A 399 5.37 20.75 18.11
CA ILE A 399 6.37 21.37 17.25
C ILE A 399 6.01 22.84 17.03
N VAL A 400 6.88 23.74 17.47
CA VAL A 400 6.72 25.20 17.31
C VAL A 400 7.34 25.67 16.00
N ALA A 401 8.49 25.10 15.63
CA ALA A 401 9.19 25.46 14.40
C ALA A 401 10.14 24.33 13.96
N LYS A 402 10.36 24.25 12.63
CA LYS A 402 11.39 23.39 12.03
C LYS A 402 12.26 24.24 11.11
N LYS A 403 13.58 24.04 11.18
CA LYS A 403 14.56 24.74 10.34
C LYS A 403 15.60 23.74 9.85
N LYS A 404 15.75 23.64 8.53
CA LYS A 404 16.83 22.83 7.94
C LYS A 404 18.13 23.64 7.97
N LEU A 405 19.17 23.07 8.54
CA LEU A 405 20.52 23.62 8.58
C LEU A 405 21.47 22.72 7.78
N VAL A 406 22.67 23.24 7.50
CA VAL A 406 23.76 22.47 6.89
C VAL A 406 24.98 22.64 7.80
N LEU A 407 25.44 21.54 8.38
CA LEU A 407 26.60 21.49 9.26
C LEU A 407 27.66 20.60 8.60
N ASN A 408 28.87 21.14 8.35
CA ASN A 408 29.96 20.43 7.66
C ASN A 408 29.49 19.75 6.36
N ASP A 409 28.76 20.48 5.51
CA ASP A 409 28.13 20.01 4.26
C ASP A 409 27.07 18.89 4.41
N LYS A 410 26.69 18.55 5.65
CA LYS A 410 25.65 17.55 5.96
C LYS A 410 24.35 18.25 6.37
N PRO A 411 23.19 17.89 5.79
CA PRO A 411 21.92 18.47 6.18
C PRO A 411 21.46 17.94 7.54
N VAL A 412 21.10 18.85 8.44
CA VAL A 412 20.51 18.53 9.75
C VAL A 412 19.19 19.29 9.93
N MET A 413 18.27 18.75 10.70
CA MET A 413 16.98 19.38 10.98
C MET A 413 16.92 19.84 12.43
N LEU A 414 16.78 21.14 12.62
CA LEU A 414 16.49 21.75 13.92
C LEU A 414 14.99 21.77 14.14
N VAL A 415 14.56 21.21 15.26
CA VAL A 415 13.15 21.19 15.68
C VAL A 415 13.03 21.84 17.05
N HIS A 416 12.14 22.81 17.15
CA HIS A 416 11.78 23.47 18.39
C HIS A 416 10.45 22.89 18.90
N LEU A 417 10.46 22.42 20.13
CA LEU A 417 9.36 21.82 20.84
C LEU A 417 8.93 22.70 22.01
N ARG A 418 7.65 22.60 22.36
CA ARG A 418 7.09 23.23 23.56
C ARG A 418 6.02 22.33 24.18
N THR A 419 6.04 22.19 25.50
CA THR A 419 4.96 21.51 26.23
C THR A 419 3.73 22.41 26.34
N ILE A 420 2.58 21.85 26.71
CA ILE A 420 1.37 22.62 27.04
C ILE A 420 1.66 23.67 28.14
N ASP A 421 2.49 23.33 29.13
CA ASP A 421 2.93 24.25 30.20
C ASP A 421 3.95 25.32 29.74
N GLY A 422 4.28 25.40 28.45
CA GLY A 422 5.20 26.38 27.89
C GLY A 422 6.70 26.08 28.05
N ARG A 423 7.09 24.90 28.55
CA ARG A 423 8.50 24.53 28.71
C ARG A 423 9.14 24.27 27.33
N PRO A 424 10.24 24.94 26.98
CA PRO A 424 10.87 24.77 25.67
C PRO A 424 11.88 23.62 25.66
N ARG A 425 12.03 23.01 24.50
CA ARG A 425 13.10 22.05 24.19
C ARG A 425 13.42 22.11 22.72
N SER A 426 14.66 21.88 22.34
CA SER A 426 15.01 21.74 20.92
C SER A 426 15.91 20.54 20.68
N TYR A 427 15.90 20.04 19.46
CA TYR A 427 16.80 18.98 19.05
C TYR A 427 17.20 19.14 17.58
N LEU A 428 18.41 18.66 17.28
CA LEU A 428 18.90 18.42 15.93
C LEU A 428 18.77 16.94 15.63
N TYR A 429 18.35 16.59 14.42
CA TYR A 429 18.45 15.21 13.94
C TYR A 429 18.91 15.11 12.49
N GLN A 430 19.50 13.98 12.15
CA GLN A 430 19.83 13.57 10.79
C GLN A 430 19.73 12.05 10.63
N TYR A 431 19.51 11.60 9.41
CA TYR A 431 19.68 10.23 8.99
C TYR A 431 20.98 10.10 8.19
N LYS A 432 21.77 9.06 8.49
CA LYS A 432 22.95 8.65 7.73
C LYS A 432 22.69 7.28 7.11
N VAL A 433 22.91 7.13 5.82
CA VAL A 433 22.72 5.89 5.06
C VAL A 433 23.98 5.65 4.24
N GLY A 434 24.91 4.86 4.77
CA GLY A 434 26.30 4.87 4.28
C GLY A 434 26.90 6.28 4.32
N ASP A 435 27.36 6.77 3.17
CA ASP A 435 27.92 8.14 3.04
C ASP A 435 26.86 9.23 2.80
N PHE A 436 25.60 8.84 2.65
CA PHE A 436 24.52 9.78 2.34
C PHE A 436 23.85 10.32 3.60
N TYR A 437 23.73 11.64 3.69
CA TYR A 437 23.11 12.34 4.82
C TYR A 437 21.82 13.04 4.38
N THR A 438 20.74 12.87 5.15
CA THR A 438 19.44 13.48 4.85
C THR A 438 18.61 13.71 6.10
N VAL A 439 17.65 14.62 5.99
CA VAL A 439 16.62 14.90 7.02
C VAL A 439 15.23 14.41 6.61
N SER A 440 15.11 13.91 5.37
CA SER A 440 13.88 13.40 4.79
C SER A 440 13.87 11.89 4.89
N GLU A 441 12.86 11.37 5.59
CA GLU A 441 12.58 9.93 5.73
C GLU A 441 12.47 9.25 4.35
N ASN A 442 11.71 9.83 3.41
CA ASN A 442 11.56 9.28 2.06
C ASN A 442 12.90 9.14 1.32
N LYS A 443 13.81 10.13 1.47
CA LYS A 443 15.14 10.07 0.85
C LYS A 443 16.04 9.04 1.54
N ALA A 444 15.94 8.92 2.87
CA ALA A 444 16.69 7.93 3.62
C ALA A 444 16.24 6.51 3.21
N LYS A 445 14.93 6.26 3.16
CA LYS A 445 14.35 4.97 2.73
C LYS A 445 14.73 4.60 1.29
N LEU A 446 14.72 5.58 0.39
CA LEU A 446 15.20 5.41 -1.00
C LEU A 446 16.68 5.00 -1.03
N MET A 447 17.51 5.65 -0.23
CA MET A 447 18.94 5.36 -0.19
C MET A 447 19.24 4.03 0.52
N GLN A 448 18.45 3.63 1.51
CA GLN A 448 18.57 2.31 2.16
C GLN A 448 18.40 1.20 1.13
N ALA A 449 17.37 1.32 0.29
CA ALA A 449 17.13 0.37 -0.79
C ALA A 449 18.28 0.36 -1.80
N TRP A 450 18.75 1.55 -2.21
CA TRP A 450 19.86 1.67 -3.15
C TRP A 450 21.13 1.04 -2.61
N ASN A 451 21.53 1.34 -1.37
CA ASN A 451 22.73 0.81 -0.74
C ASN A 451 22.66 -0.71 -0.53
N SER A 452 21.47 -1.23 -0.18
CA SER A 452 21.21 -2.66 -0.09
C SER A 452 21.39 -3.38 -1.44
N LEU A 453 20.98 -2.76 -2.55
CA LEU A 453 21.13 -3.32 -3.90
C LEU A 453 22.54 -3.13 -4.47
N SER A 454 23.18 -1.98 -4.23
CA SER A 454 24.50 -1.61 -4.73
C SER A 454 25.65 -2.17 -3.89
N ARG A 455 25.34 -2.69 -2.69
CA ARG A 455 26.28 -3.18 -1.67
C ARG A 455 27.29 -2.13 -1.19
N GLN A 456 26.88 -0.87 -1.16
CA GLN A 456 27.73 0.22 -0.67
C GLN A 456 27.79 0.29 0.86
N SER A 457 26.71 -0.11 1.54
CA SER A 457 26.64 -0.14 3.00
C SER A 457 25.52 -1.07 3.45
N ASP A 458 25.70 -1.72 4.60
CA ASP A 458 24.70 -2.59 5.20
C ASP A 458 23.93 -1.92 6.35
N PHE A 459 24.32 -0.71 6.77
CA PHE A 459 23.75 -0.02 7.93
C PHE A 459 23.26 1.39 7.61
N SER A 460 22.28 1.81 8.39
CA SER A 460 21.75 3.18 8.45
C SER A 460 21.57 3.61 9.89
N GLU A 461 21.63 4.90 10.13
CA GLU A 461 21.62 5.48 11.46
C GLU A 461 20.67 6.67 11.55
N MET A 462 19.96 6.77 12.67
CA MET A 462 19.35 8.02 13.13
C MET A 462 20.21 8.60 14.24
N ARG A 463 20.58 9.87 14.09
CA ARG A 463 21.38 10.62 15.06
C ARG A 463 20.61 11.83 15.51
N ALA A 464 20.56 12.07 16.82
CA ALA A 464 19.93 13.25 17.38
C ALA A 464 20.64 13.78 18.62
N ILE A 465 20.62 15.10 18.77
CA ILE A 465 21.12 15.81 19.96
C ILE A 465 20.06 16.79 20.43
N SER A 466 19.77 16.80 21.73
CA SER A 466 18.73 17.63 22.33
C SER A 466 19.24 18.46 23.50
N LEU A 467 18.66 19.65 23.66
CA LEU A 467 18.87 20.55 24.78
C LEU A 467 17.51 21.03 25.33
N ALA A 468 17.31 20.94 26.64
CA ALA A 468 16.09 21.37 27.33
C ALA A 468 16.26 22.72 28.03
N GLY A 469 15.17 23.48 28.16
CA GLY A 469 15.09 24.61 29.10
C GLY A 469 15.63 25.95 28.61
N VAL A 470 16.15 26.04 27.38
CA VAL A 470 16.61 27.31 26.81
C VAL A 470 15.55 27.86 25.87
N SER A 471 15.07 29.07 26.16
CA SER A 471 13.96 29.71 25.42
C SER A 471 14.43 30.55 24.24
N ASP A 472 15.68 31.04 24.29
CA ASP A 472 16.29 31.83 23.21
C ASP A 472 16.70 30.90 22.06
N LEU A 473 15.97 31.00 20.95
CA LEU A 473 16.16 30.14 19.78
C LEU A 473 17.56 30.28 19.16
N SER A 474 18.12 31.49 19.15
CA SER A 474 19.44 31.75 18.56
C SER A 474 20.55 31.15 19.43
N LYS A 475 20.43 31.27 20.75
CA LYS A 475 21.36 30.64 21.68
C LYS A 475 21.31 29.11 21.58
N VAL A 476 20.11 28.53 21.55
CA VAL A 476 19.91 27.08 21.41
C VAL A 476 20.47 26.54 20.11
N GLU A 477 20.25 27.25 18.99
CA GLU A 477 20.79 26.86 17.70
C GLU A 477 22.32 26.80 17.74
N SER A 478 22.97 27.80 18.34
CA SER A 478 24.43 27.82 18.53
C SER A 478 24.91 26.66 19.42
N ASP A 479 24.30 26.49 20.59
CA ASP A 479 24.70 25.46 21.57
C ASP A 479 24.53 24.05 20.98
N LEU A 480 23.42 23.78 20.28
CA LEU A 480 23.18 22.49 19.63
C LEU A 480 24.11 22.26 18.44
N THR A 481 24.38 23.29 17.64
CA THR A 481 25.32 23.17 16.50
C THR A 481 26.73 22.87 16.98
N GLN A 482 27.16 23.53 18.06
CA GLN A 482 28.45 23.26 18.68
C GLN A 482 28.52 21.84 19.25
N ALA A 483 27.50 21.42 20.01
CA ALA A 483 27.44 20.07 20.56
C ALA A 483 27.44 18.99 19.46
N PHE A 484 26.74 19.25 18.35
CA PHE A 484 26.69 18.34 17.21
C PHE A 484 28.02 18.20 16.46
N ASN A 485 28.79 19.28 16.36
CA ASN A 485 30.11 19.23 15.73
C ASN A 485 31.20 18.65 16.66
N GLN A 486 31.01 18.71 17.98
CA GLN A 486 31.97 18.20 18.97
C GLN A 486 31.76 16.73 19.31
N HIS A 487 30.56 16.19 19.10
CA HIS A 487 30.25 14.81 19.42
C HIS A 487 30.61 13.90 18.24
N GLU A 488 31.57 13.01 18.45
CA GLU A 488 31.87 11.93 17.51
C GLU A 488 30.85 10.81 17.70
N PHE A 489 30.04 10.57 16.66
CA PHE A 489 29.12 9.45 16.67
C PHE A 489 29.90 8.15 16.43
N LYS A 490 29.45 7.05 17.04
CA LYS A 490 30.09 5.75 16.85
C LYS A 490 30.08 5.39 15.34
N GLY A 491 31.25 5.02 14.78
CA GLY A 491 31.41 4.68 13.36
C GLY A 491 31.67 5.87 12.41
N GLU A 492 32.35 6.92 12.88
CA GLU A 492 32.86 8.01 12.03
C GLU A 492 34.30 7.83 11.51
N ASP A 493 35.06 6.86 12.06
CA ASP A 493 36.49 6.61 11.74
C ASP A 493 36.79 5.18 11.21
N GLU A 494 35.78 4.37 10.91
CA GLU A 494 35.90 3.08 10.20
C GLU A 494 35.34 3.19 8.78
#